data_AF-A0A533I2C3-F1
#
_entry.id   AF-A0A533I2C3-F1
#
_cell.length_a   1.000
_cell.length_b   1.000
_cell.length_c   1.000
_cell.angle_alpha   90.00
_cell.angle_beta   90.00
_cell.angle_gamma   90.00
#
_symmetry.space_group_name_H-M   'P 1'
#
loop_
_entity.id
_entity.type
_entity.pdbx_description
1 polymer ?
#
loop_
_entity_poly.entity_id
_entity_poly.type
_entity_poly.pdbx_seq_one_letter_code
_entity_poly.pdbx_strand_id
1 'polypeptide(L)'
;MAVTPSNNTNNAPAVRPAARPTRGSNKGAGEDWEKADAFINIAVPTAAGQRVRLEAIKLYNSNPVHAQLIAKLTAPELTPEQKAEKLEALKQLMIFEFNLPLTDEQKVLVDF
;
A
#
# COMPACT_ATOMS: atom_id res chain seq x y z
N MET A 1 61.41 28.78 18.54
CA MET A 1 61.69 27.34 18.69
C MET A 1 60.73 26.75 19.73
N ALA A 2 60.19 25.57 19.43
CA ALA A 2 59.59 24.56 20.33
C ALA A 2 58.22 24.86 21.01
N VAL A 3 57.13 24.26 20.51
CA VAL A 3 56.40 23.01 20.90
C VAL A 3 55.49 23.15 22.15
N THR A 4 54.18 22.96 21.94
CA THR A 4 53.11 22.74 22.94
C THR A 4 53.22 21.35 23.59
N PRO A 5 52.62 21.09 24.77
CA PRO A 5 51.31 20.39 24.74
C PRO A 5 50.36 20.62 25.94
N SER A 6 49.08 20.27 25.71
CA SER A 6 48.12 19.61 26.64
C SER A 6 47.66 20.33 27.92
N ASN A 7 46.45 20.14 28.46
CA ASN A 7 45.18 19.55 28.03
C ASN A 7 44.11 20.00 29.06
N ASN A 8 42.87 20.19 28.61
CA ASN A 8 41.60 19.79 29.23
C ASN A 8 41.26 20.15 30.70
N THR A 9 40.21 20.94 30.91
CA THR A 9 38.96 20.52 31.60
C THR A 9 38.02 21.72 31.71
N ASN A 10 36.86 21.68 31.03
CA ASN A 10 35.62 22.19 31.61
C ASN A 10 34.44 21.49 30.92
N ASN A 11 34.00 20.44 31.60
CA ASN A 11 32.75 19.73 31.39
C ASN A 11 31.56 20.71 31.49
N ALA A 12 30.83 20.86 30.40
CA ALA A 12 29.40 21.10 30.45
C ALA A 12 28.78 20.31 29.28
N PRO A 13 27.96 19.28 29.52
CA PRO A 13 27.25 18.62 28.44
C PRO A 13 26.16 19.57 27.95
N ALA A 14 26.44 20.27 26.84
CA ALA A 14 25.41 20.92 26.06
C ALA A 14 24.40 19.84 25.65
N VAL A 15 23.19 19.92 26.22
CA VAL A 15 22.05 19.08 25.85
C VAL A 15 21.78 19.33 24.37
N ARG A 16 22.29 18.44 23.52
CA ARG A 16 21.95 18.41 22.09
C ARG A 16 20.43 18.26 22.02
N PRO A 17 19.69 19.11 21.29
CA PRO A 17 18.31 18.77 21.00
C PRO A 17 18.32 17.40 20.31
N ALA A 18 17.56 16.46 20.87
CA ALA A 18 17.48 15.10 20.38
C ALA A 18 17.32 15.14 18.85
N ALA A 19 18.28 14.56 18.15
CA ALA A 19 18.18 14.37 16.72
C ALA A 19 16.86 13.63 16.47
N ARG A 20 15.97 14.27 15.71
CA ARG A 20 14.74 13.68 15.19
C ARG A 20 15.08 12.26 14.73
N PRO A 21 14.38 11.20 15.16
CA PRO A 21 14.65 9.88 14.65
C PRO A 21 14.41 9.93 13.14
N THR A 22 15.50 9.95 12.36
CA THR A 22 15.46 9.58 10.97
C THR A 22 15.10 8.11 10.97
N ARG A 23 13.79 7.86 10.85
CA ARG A 23 13.25 6.51 10.64
C ARG A 23 14.08 5.90 9.52
N GLY A 24 14.92 4.94 9.92
CA GLY A 24 15.73 4.15 9.03
C GLY A 24 14.87 3.62 7.90
N SER A 25 15.48 3.66 6.72
CA SER A 25 15.07 3.00 5.49
C SER A 25 14.28 1.71 5.71
N ASN A 26 12.96 1.77 5.53
CA ASN A 26 12.29 0.70 4.78
C ASN A 26 12.36 1.10 3.31
N LYS A 27 13.41 0.61 2.65
CA LYS A 27 13.43 0.51 1.19
C LYS A 27 12.29 -0.43 0.80
N GLY A 28 11.23 0.14 0.25
CA GLY A 28 10.03 -0.59 -0.19
C GLY A 28 8.76 0.25 -0.12
N ALA A 29 8.82 1.52 -0.52
CA ALA A 29 7.63 2.37 -0.71
C ALA A 29 7.93 3.46 -1.75
N GLY A 30 8.76 3.12 -2.73
CA GLY A 30 8.97 3.88 -3.96
C GLY A 30 8.34 3.12 -5.13
N GLU A 31 7.20 2.46 -4.90
CA GLU A 31 6.33 2.11 -6.02
C GLU A 31 5.77 3.42 -6.52
N ASP A 32 6.12 3.75 -7.75
CA ASP A 32 5.46 4.79 -8.50
C ASP A 32 3.95 4.65 -8.27
N TRP A 33 3.39 5.60 -7.52
CA TRP A 33 1.98 5.94 -7.53
C TRP A 33 1.69 6.52 -8.93
N GLU A 34 1.91 5.69 -9.95
CA GLU A 34 1.54 5.95 -11.32
C GLU A 34 0.10 6.44 -11.33
N LYS A 35 -0.12 7.48 -12.13
CA LYS A 35 -1.31 8.32 -12.30
C LYS A 35 -2.62 7.51 -12.48
N ALA A 36 -3.03 6.77 -11.47
CA ALA A 36 -4.31 6.10 -11.43
C ALA A 36 -5.39 7.15 -11.17
N ASP A 37 -6.52 7.03 -11.86
CA ASP A 37 -7.66 7.92 -11.68
C ASP A 37 -8.40 7.59 -10.37
N ALA A 38 -8.37 6.31 -9.94
CA ALA A 38 -8.93 5.86 -8.68
C ALA A 38 -8.28 4.55 -8.21
N PHE A 39 -8.62 4.12 -6.99
CA PHE A 39 -8.17 2.86 -6.42
C PHE A 39 -9.35 2.10 -5.80
N ILE A 40 -9.43 0.79 -6.06
CA ILE A 40 -10.27 -0.12 -5.27
C ILE A 40 -9.36 -0.80 -4.25
N ASN A 41 -9.64 -0.59 -2.97
CA ASN A 41 -8.91 -1.24 -1.88
C ASN A 41 -9.68 -2.48 -1.43
N ILE A 42 -9.04 -3.63 -1.54
CA ILE A 42 -9.55 -4.89 -1.01
C ILE A 42 -8.92 -5.09 0.36
N ALA A 43 -9.74 -5.04 1.40
CA ALA A 43 -9.31 -5.20 2.77
C ALA A 43 -10.17 -6.23 3.49
N VAL A 44 -9.52 -7.07 4.29
CA VAL A 44 -10.18 -8.11 5.09
C VAL A 44 -10.06 -7.79 6.57
N PRO A 45 -11.08 -8.12 7.39
CA PRO A 45 -11.00 -7.95 8.83
C PRO A 45 -9.99 -8.94 9.43
N THR A 46 -9.24 -8.48 10.42
CA THR A 46 -8.41 -9.34 11.28
C THR A 46 -9.20 -9.75 12.51
N ALA A 47 -8.74 -10.79 13.19
CA ALA A 47 -9.31 -11.23 14.46
C ALA A 47 -9.30 -10.12 15.55
N ALA A 48 -8.40 -9.14 15.44
CA ALA A 48 -8.32 -7.99 16.33
C ALA A 48 -9.23 -6.82 15.93
N GLY A 49 -10.14 -7.00 14.96
CA GLY A 49 -11.07 -5.98 14.49
C GLY A 49 -10.44 -4.89 13.61
N GLN A 50 -9.14 -4.99 13.30
CA GLN A 50 -8.47 -4.13 12.34
C GLN A 50 -8.77 -4.60 10.91
N ARG A 51 -8.56 -3.75 9.91
CA ARG A 51 -8.65 -4.15 8.49
C ARG A 51 -7.26 -4.16 7.88
N VAL A 52 -6.84 -5.31 7.36
CA VAL A 52 -5.59 -5.44 6.60
C VAL A 52 -5.93 -5.32 5.12
N ARG A 53 -5.24 -4.39 4.44
CA ARG A 53 -5.32 -4.28 2.98
C ARG A 53 -4.57 -5.46 2.37
N LEU A 54 -5.28 -6.28 1.61
CA LEU A 54 -4.68 -7.37 0.84
C LEU A 54 -4.12 -6.85 -0.48
N GLU A 55 -4.91 -6.04 -1.18
CA GLU A 55 -4.56 -5.56 -2.52
C GLU A 55 -5.17 -4.18 -2.80
N ALA A 56 -4.52 -3.41 -3.68
CA ALA A 56 -5.02 -2.16 -4.21
C ALA A 56 -5.01 -2.20 -5.74
N ILE A 57 -6.20 -2.27 -6.34
CA ILE A 57 -6.34 -2.27 -7.80
C ILE A 57 -6.31 -0.82 -8.28
N LYS A 58 -5.31 -0.48 -9.10
CA LYS A 58 -5.22 0.80 -9.81
C LYS A 58 -6.28 0.85 -10.90
N LEU A 59 -7.14 1.87 -10.86
CA LEU A 59 -8.15 2.12 -11.89
C LEU A 59 -7.73 3.25 -12.80
N TYR A 60 -8.02 3.11 -14.10
CA TYR A 60 -7.66 4.07 -15.13
C TYR A 60 -8.86 4.29 -16.05
N ASN A 61 -9.19 5.54 -16.36
CA ASN A 61 -10.29 5.90 -17.26
C ASN A 61 -10.10 5.40 -18.70
N SER A 62 -8.85 5.09 -19.09
CA SER A 62 -8.53 4.48 -20.38
C SER A 62 -9.01 3.02 -20.49
N ASN A 63 -9.21 2.33 -19.37
CA ASN A 63 -9.78 0.98 -19.36
C ASN A 63 -11.32 1.09 -19.22
N PRO A 64 -12.11 0.55 -20.16
CA PRO A 64 -13.56 0.72 -20.17
C PRO A 64 -14.26 0.08 -18.96
N VAL A 65 -13.71 -1.01 -18.41
CA VAL A 65 -14.24 -1.66 -17.20
C VAL A 65 -13.95 -0.80 -15.96
N HIS A 66 -12.74 -0.25 -15.87
CA HIS A 66 -12.33 0.63 -14.78
C HIS A 66 -13.15 1.93 -14.80
N ALA A 67 -13.32 2.55 -15.97
CA ALA A 67 -14.13 3.75 -16.14
C ALA A 67 -15.59 3.53 -15.71
N GLN A 68 -16.18 2.38 -16.03
CA GLN A 68 -17.52 2.01 -15.57
C GLN A 68 -17.58 1.85 -14.05
N LEU A 69 -16.58 1.21 -13.44
CA LEU A 69 -16.48 1.06 -11.98
C LEU A 69 -16.36 2.42 -11.28
N ILE A 70 -15.51 3.31 -11.81
CA ILE A 70 -15.35 4.68 -11.32
C ILE A 70 -16.71 5.39 -11.41
N ALA A 71 -17.31 5.47 -12.59
CA ALA A 71 -18.59 6.15 -12.81
C ALA A 71 -19.70 5.63 -11.89
N LYS A 72 -19.81 4.30 -11.70
CA LYS A 72 -20.84 3.69 -10.83
C LYS A 72 -20.66 4.04 -9.35
N LEU A 73 -19.43 4.24 -8.89
CA LEU A 73 -19.09 4.47 -7.47
C LEU A 73 -18.85 5.95 -7.13
N THR A 74 -18.65 6.81 -8.14
CA THR A 74 -18.42 8.25 -7.99
C THR A 74 -19.51 9.12 -8.60
N ALA A 75 -20.65 8.54 -9.02
CA ALA A 75 -21.76 9.32 -9.55
C ALA A 75 -22.23 10.35 -8.49
N PRO A 76 -22.32 11.64 -8.85
CA PRO A 76 -22.55 12.73 -7.91
C PRO A 76 -23.94 12.70 -7.26
N GLU A 77 -24.89 11.98 -7.86
CA GLU A 77 -26.24 11.78 -7.34
C GLU A 77 -26.36 10.68 -6.27
N LEU A 78 -25.27 9.94 -5.99
CA LEU A 78 -25.29 8.88 -5.00
C LEU A 78 -25.20 9.44 -3.58
N THR A 79 -26.23 9.19 -2.80
CA THR A 79 -26.16 9.33 -1.35
C THR A 79 -25.12 8.38 -0.75
N PRO A 80 -24.56 8.68 0.43
CA PRO A 80 -23.64 7.79 1.12
C PRO A 80 -24.20 6.36 1.31
N GLU A 81 -25.49 6.24 1.58
CA GLU A 81 -26.21 4.98 1.76
C GLU A 81 -26.24 4.17 0.45
N GLN A 82 -26.61 4.80 -0.67
CA GLN A 82 -26.63 4.14 -1.98
C GLN A 82 -25.22 3.75 -2.44
N LYS A 83 -24.21 4.55 -2.10
CA LYS A 83 -22.81 4.22 -2.37
C LYS A 83 -22.37 2.99 -1.57
N ALA A 84 -22.77 2.90 -0.30
CA ALA A 84 -22.52 1.72 0.53
C ALA A 84 -23.22 0.48 -0.04
N GLU A 85 -24.50 0.60 -0.44
CA GLU A 85 -25.26 -0.49 -1.05
C GLU A 85 -24.60 -0.99 -2.35
N LYS A 86 -24.20 -0.09 -3.25
CA LYS A 86 -23.48 -0.47 -4.47
C LYS A 86 -22.14 -1.13 -4.18
N LEU A 87 -21.42 -0.68 -3.15
CA LEU A 87 -20.16 -1.29 -2.74
C LEU A 87 -20.39 -2.69 -2.15
N GLU A 88 -21.45 -2.89 -1.36
CA GLU A 88 -21.84 -4.21 -0.86
C GLU A 88 -22.25 -5.15 -2.00
N ALA A 89 -23.04 -4.67 -2.96
CA ALA A 89 -23.38 -5.44 -4.16
C ALA A 89 -22.12 -5.82 -4.96
N LEU A 90 -21.17 -4.89 -5.12
CA LEU A 90 -19.89 -5.19 -5.77
C LEU A 90 -19.11 -6.26 -5.02
N LYS A 91 -19.09 -6.22 -3.68
CA LYS A 91 -18.43 -7.26 -2.86
C LYS A 91 -19.03 -8.64 -3.08
N GLN A 92 -20.36 -8.74 -3.18
CA GLN A 92 -21.06 -10.01 -3.41
C GLN A 92 -20.76 -10.61 -4.79
N LEU A 93 -20.39 -9.78 -5.76
CA LEU A 93 -20.02 -10.21 -7.11
C LEU A 93 -18.53 -10.51 -7.26
N MET A 94 -17.70 -10.26 -6.24
CA MET A 94 -16.28 -10.58 -6.30
C MET A 94 -16.07 -12.09 -6.30
N ILE A 95 -15.39 -12.59 -7.33
CA ILE A 95 -14.96 -13.98 -7.44
C ILE A 95 -13.49 -14.03 -7.01
N PHE A 96 -13.18 -14.89 -6.04
CA PHE A 96 -11.81 -15.16 -5.61
C PHE A 96 -11.40 -16.53 -6.11
N GLU A 97 -10.43 -16.57 -7.01
CA GLU A 97 -9.84 -17.80 -7.51
C GLU A 97 -8.48 -18.03 -6.84
N PHE A 98 -8.31 -19.19 -6.22
CA PHE A 98 -7.04 -19.59 -5.64
C PHE A 98 -6.31 -20.53 -6.61
N ASN A 99 -5.27 -20.01 -7.25
CA ASN A 99 -4.46 -20.77 -8.20
C ASN A 99 -3.12 -21.13 -7.55
N LEU A 100 -2.84 -22.43 -7.44
CA LEU A 100 -1.51 -22.91 -7.09
C LEU A 100 -0.68 -23.00 -8.38
N PRO A 101 0.44 -22.27 -8.49
CA PRO A 101 1.29 -22.42 -9.66
C PRO A 101 1.82 -23.85 -9.71
N LEU A 102 1.64 -24.50 -10.85
CA LEU A 102 2.27 -25.80 -11.10
C LEU A 102 3.79 -25.64 -10.99
N THR A 103 4.43 -26.59 -10.31
CA THR A 103 5.90 -26.70 -10.34
C THR A 103 6.36 -26.96 -11.76
N ASP A 104 7.60 -26.58 -12.10
CA ASP A 104 8.10 -26.75 -13.47
C ASP A 104 8.12 -28.22 -13.91
N GLU A 105 8.31 -29.15 -12.96
CA GLU A 105 8.20 -30.60 -13.19
C GLU A 105 6.77 -31.04 -13.59
N GLN A 106 5.74 -30.42 -12.99
CA GLN A 106 4.34 -30.72 -13.28
C GLN A 106 3.88 -30.13 -14.62
N LYS A 107 4.47 -29.01 -15.08
CA LYS A 107 4.15 -28.42 -16.38
C LYS A 107 4.56 -29.32 -17.54
N VAL A 108 5.70 -30.01 -17.42
CA VAL A 108 6.23 -30.93 -18.44
C VAL A 108 5.31 -32.14 -18.67
N LEU A 109 4.50 -32.53 -17.69
CA LEU A 109 3.57 -33.67 -17.77
C LEU A 109 2.22 -33.34 -18.44
N VAL A 110 1.91 -32.06 -18.69
CA VAL A 110 0.60 -31.63 -19.23
C VAL A 110 0.63 -31.41 -20.75
N ASP A 111 1.83 -31.39 -21.36
CA ASP A 111 2.03 -31.17 -22.80
C ASP A 111 2.03 -32.46 -23.67
N PHE A 112 1.32 -33.52 -23.25
CA PHE A 112 1.18 -34.77 -24.03
C PHE A 112 -0.24 -35.03 -24.55
#